data_AF-A0A429EPD2-F1
#
_entry.id   AF-A0A429EPD2-F1
#
_cell.length_a   1.000
_cell.length_b   1.000
_cell.length_c   1.000
_cell.angle_alpha   90.00
_cell.angle_beta   90.00
_cell.angle_gamma   90.00
#
_symmetry.space_group_name_H-M   'P 1'
#
loop_
_entity.id
_entity.type
_entity.pdbx_description
1 polymer ?
#
loop_
_entity_poly.entity_id
_entity_poly.type
_entity_poly.pdbx_seq_one_letter_code
_entity_poly.pdbx_strand_id
1 'polypeptide(L)'
;MATEERPPGRLRPKYVQIRPDQWTALDDLARELQDAKSTRGGERITANTVIRVGIDLVLTLSGRLAGETEKEIREGLFAQLGLTEPDGK
;
A
#
# COMPACT_ATOMS: atom_id res chain seq x y z
N MET A 1 -30.16 7.54 -3.10
CA MET A 1 -28.93 8.37 -3.12
C MET A 1 -27.96 7.68 -4.05
N ALA A 2 -27.70 8.26 -5.23
CA ALA A 2 -26.80 7.66 -6.20
C ALA A 2 -25.37 7.87 -5.72
N THR A 3 -24.65 6.77 -5.48
CA THR A 3 -23.19 6.79 -5.30
C THR A 3 -22.61 7.26 -6.62
N GLU A 4 -22.19 8.52 -6.67
CA GLU A 4 -21.50 9.08 -7.82
C GLU A 4 -20.16 8.35 -7.93
N GLU A 5 -20.12 7.29 -8.75
CA GLU A 5 -18.88 6.67 -9.19
C GLU A 5 -18.09 7.75 -9.93
N ARG A 6 -17.19 8.40 -9.17
CA ARG A 6 -16.25 9.36 -9.71
C ARG A 6 -15.52 8.66 -10.85
N PRO A 7 -15.54 9.18 -12.10
CA PRO A 7 -14.69 8.63 -13.14
C PRO A 7 -13.25 8.64 -12.60
N PRO A 8 -12.42 7.60 -12.83
CA PRO A 8 -11.10 7.50 -12.23
C PRO A 8 -10.32 8.75 -12.60
N GLY A 9 -10.25 9.69 -11.65
CA GLY A 9 -9.56 10.94 -11.85
C GLY A 9 -8.11 10.59 -12.19
N ARG A 10 -7.55 11.27 -13.18
CA ARG A 10 -6.13 11.12 -13.54
C ARG A 10 -5.30 11.14 -12.25
N LEU A 11 -4.48 10.11 -12.02
CA LEU A 11 -3.62 10.02 -10.85
C LEU A 11 -2.77 11.29 -10.77
N ARG A 12 -2.80 11.94 -9.61
CA ARG A 12 -1.97 13.12 -9.34
C ARG A 12 -0.70 12.70 -8.62
N PRO A 13 0.47 13.22 -9.01
CA PRO A 13 1.71 12.88 -8.34
C PRO A 13 1.71 13.43 -6.91
N LYS A 14 2.26 12.64 -5.98
CA LYS A 14 2.65 13.06 -4.65
C LYS A 14 4.06 12.54 -4.40
N TYR A 15 4.98 13.43 -4.06
CA TYR A 15 6.33 13.03 -3.66
C TYR A 15 6.29 12.60 -2.21
N VAL A 16 6.86 11.45 -1.91
CA VAL A 16 6.99 10.93 -0.54
C VAL A 16 8.42 10.47 -0.35
N GLN A 17 8.93 10.67 0.86
CA GLN A 17 10.22 10.09 1.23
C GLN A 17 9.99 8.61 1.55
N ILE A 18 10.71 7.75 0.86
CA ILE A 18 10.74 6.31 1.14
C ILE A 18 12.15 5.91 1.52
N ARG A 19 12.28 4.98 2.47
CA ARG A 19 13.58 4.49 2.89
C ARG A 19 14.20 3.63 1.78
N PRO A 20 15.54 3.55 1.66
CA PRO A 20 16.19 2.78 0.60
C PRO A 20 15.82 1.29 0.58
N ASP A 21 15.64 0.67 1.74
CA ASP A 21 15.17 -0.71 1.91
C ASP A 21 13.76 -0.89 1.35
N GLN A 22 12.85 0.06 1.64
CA GLN A 22 11.49 0.04 1.13
C GLN A 22 11.44 0.19 -0.39
N TRP A 23 12.33 1.01 -0.97
CA TRP A 23 12.39 1.17 -2.42
C TRP A 23 12.63 -0.17 -3.11
N THR A 24 13.70 -0.87 -2.71
CA THR A 24 14.07 -2.17 -3.29
C THR A 24 12.98 -3.21 -3.05
N ALA A 25 12.45 -3.29 -1.82
CA ALA A 25 11.41 -4.25 -1.47
C ALA A 25 10.11 -4.05 -2.27
N LEU A 26 9.73 -2.80 -2.57
CA LEU A 26 8.55 -2.50 -3.38
C LEU A 26 8.72 -2.92 -4.84
N ASP A 27 9.91 -2.70 -5.41
CA ASP A 27 10.22 -3.09 -6.79
C ASP A 27 10.25 -4.62 -6.94
N ASP A 28 10.88 -5.32 -5.98
CA ASP A 28 10.93 -6.78 -5.96
C ASP A 28 9.53 -7.39 -5.81
N LEU A 29 8.75 -6.90 -4.84
CA LEU A 29 7.37 -7.36 -4.63
C LEU A 29 6.49 -7.11 -5.87
N ALA A 30 6.63 -5.94 -6.51
CA ALA A 30 5.87 -5.65 -7.72
C ALA A 30 6.21 -6.60 -8.87
N ARG A 31 7.49 -6.98 -9.00
CA ARG A 31 7.94 -7.96 -10.00
C ARG A 31 7.42 -9.36 -9.69
N GLU A 32 7.52 -9.81 -8.44
CA GLU A 32 6.98 -11.10 -8.01
C GLU A 32 5.47 -11.21 -8.30
N LEU A 33 4.71 -10.18 -7.96
CA LEU A 33 3.28 -10.11 -8.25
C LEU A 33 3.00 -10.10 -9.76
N GLN A 34 3.79 -9.36 -10.55
CA GLN A 34 3.65 -9.32 -12.00
C GLN A 34 3.95 -10.68 -12.64
N ASP A 35 4.97 -11.40 -12.16
CA ASP A 35 5.37 -12.72 -12.64
C ASP A 35 4.36 -13.81 -12.23
N ALA A 36 3.74 -13.66 -11.05
CA ALA A 36 2.68 -14.55 -10.57
C ALA A 36 1.34 -14.40 -11.32
N LYS A 37 1.17 -13.37 -12.17
CA LYS A 37 -0.06 -13.18 -12.94
C LYS A 37 -0.30 -14.35 -13.89
N SER A 38 -1.41 -15.06 -13.67
CA SER A 38 -1.83 -16.15 -14.56
C SER A 38 -2.25 -15.67 -15.95
N THR A 39 -2.71 -14.43 -16.08
CA THR A 39 -3.14 -13.84 -17.36
C THR A 39 -2.07 -12.93 -17.94
N ARG A 40 -1.56 -13.26 -19.13
CA ARG A 40 -0.70 -12.37 -19.92
C ARG A 40 -1.57 -11.30 -20.58
N GLY A 41 -1.26 -10.02 -20.33
CA GLY A 41 -1.87 -8.86 -21.03
C GLY A 41 -2.73 -7.92 -20.18
N GLY A 42 -2.93 -8.16 -18.88
CA GLY A 42 -3.64 -7.22 -17.99
C GLY A 42 -2.80 -6.04 -17.47
N GLU A 43 -3.38 -5.17 -16.65
CA GLU A 43 -2.73 -3.98 -16.05
C GLU A 43 -1.35 -4.31 -15.47
N ARG A 44 -0.34 -3.49 -15.80
CA ARG A 44 1.03 -3.67 -15.31
C ARG A 44 1.10 -3.39 -13.81
N ILE A 45 1.60 -4.35 -13.04
CA ILE A 45 1.91 -4.17 -11.63
C ILE A 45 3.28 -3.51 -11.50
N THR A 46 3.38 -2.48 -10.66
CA THR A 46 4.58 -1.67 -10.40
C THR A 46 4.62 -1.29 -8.93
N ALA A 47 5.75 -0.76 -8.43
CA ALA A 47 5.84 -0.22 -7.07
C ALA A 47 4.71 0.78 -6.76
N ASN A 48 4.35 1.65 -7.72
CA ASN A 48 3.21 2.57 -7.58
C ASN A 48 1.86 1.88 -7.39
N THR A 49 1.69 0.66 -7.92
CA THR A 49 0.48 -0.13 -7.71
C THR A 49 0.45 -0.69 -6.29
N VAL A 50 1.58 -1.23 -5.81
CA VAL A 50 1.72 -1.73 -4.43
C VAL A 50 1.51 -0.60 -3.41
N ILE A 51 2.11 0.58 -3.65
CA ILE A 51 1.93 1.76 -2.79
C ILE A 51 0.46 2.17 -2.73
N ARG A 52 -0.25 2.21 -3.87
CA ARG A 52 -1.68 2.58 -3.91
C ARG A 52 -2.53 1.58 -3.11
N VAL A 53 -2.28 0.28 -3.24
CA VAL A 53 -2.95 -0.75 -2.43
C VAL A 53 -2.70 -0.54 -0.93
N GLY A 54 -1.46 -0.23 -0.53
CA GLY A 54 -1.13 0.09 0.85
C GLY A 54 -1.86 1.34 1.37
N ILE A 55 -1.97 2.38 0.54
CA ILE A 55 -2.74 3.60 0.86
C ILE A 55 -4.22 3.25 1.06
N ASP A 56 -4.82 2.47 0.17
CA ASP A 56 -6.22 2.08 0.27
C ASP A 56 -6.50 1.28 1.56
N LEU A 57 -5.58 0.39 1.95
CA LEU A 57 -5.65 -0.32 3.23
C LEU A 57 -5.64 0.63 4.42
N VAL A 58 -4.68 1.57 4.47
CA VAL A 58 -4.57 2.56 5.54
C VAL A 58 -5.84 3.42 5.64
N LEU A 59 -6.37 3.87 4.49
CA LEU A 59 -7.58 4.69 4.46
C LEU A 59 -8.83 3.89 4.87
N THR A 60 -8.92 2.62 4.49
CA THR A 60 -10.01 1.72 4.90
C THR A 60 -10.04 1.52 6.41
N LEU A 61 -8.88 1.46 7.05
CA LEU A 61 -8.74 1.26 8.49
C LEU A 61 -8.63 2.57 9.28
N SER A 62 -8.72 3.74 8.63
CA SER A 62 -8.46 5.05 9.24
C SER A 62 -9.19 5.31 10.55
N GLY A 63 -10.46 4.89 10.68
CA GLY A 63 -11.23 5.03 11.91
C GLY A 63 -10.78 4.14 13.09
N ARG A 64 -9.81 3.26 12.87
CA ARG A 64 -9.25 2.32 13.85
C ARG A 64 -7.75 2.53 14.09
N LEU A 65 -7.12 3.43 13.35
CA LEU A 65 -5.72 3.78 13.56
C LEU A 65 -5.60 4.69 14.79
N ALA A 66 -4.62 4.42 15.63
CA ALA A 66 -4.29 5.20 16.82
C ALA A 66 -2.77 5.25 17.00
N GLY A 67 -2.27 6.29 17.65
CA GLY A 67 -0.84 6.52 17.89
C GLY A 67 -0.42 7.96 17.59
N GLU A 68 0.65 8.42 18.23
CA GLU A 68 1.20 9.77 18.09
C GLU A 68 2.43 9.79 17.17
N THR A 69 3.04 8.63 16.94
CA THR A 69 4.23 8.48 16.08
C THR A 69 3.95 7.55 14.89
N GLU A 70 4.75 7.67 13.83
CA GLU A 70 4.67 6.74 12.67
C GLU A 70 4.80 5.28 13.13
N LYS A 71 5.68 5.02 14.10
CA LYS A 71 5.89 3.69 14.67
C LYS A 71 4.63 3.17 15.35
N GLU A 72 4.03 3.94 16.25
CA GLU A 72 2.81 3.54 16.98
C GLU A 72 1.63 3.32 16.03
N ILE A 73 1.45 4.21 15.05
CA ILE A 73 0.39 4.07 14.04
C ILE A 73 0.58 2.77 13.24
N ARG A 74 1.84 2.45 12.91
CA ARG A 74 2.19 1.21 12.20
C ARG A 74 1.92 -0.01 13.07
N GLU A 75 2.40 -0.05 14.30
CA GLU A 75 2.15 -1.13 15.26
C GLU A 75 0.64 -1.35 15.47
N GLY A 76 -0.13 -0.25 15.61
CA GLY A 76 -1.59 -0.30 15.69
C GLY A 76 -2.24 -0.92 14.45
N LEU A 77 -1.74 -0.59 13.24
CA LEU A 77 -2.20 -1.21 11.99
C LEU A 77 -1.91 -2.72 11.96
N PHE A 78 -0.69 -3.15 12.32
CA PHE A 78 -0.34 -4.56 12.39
C PHE A 78 -1.24 -5.31 13.39
N ALA A 79 -1.48 -4.73 14.56
CA ALA A 79 -2.38 -5.29 15.56
C ALA A 79 -3.83 -5.44 15.04
N GLN A 80 -4.35 -4.45 14.28
CA GLN A 80 -5.69 -4.54 13.66
C GLN A 80 -5.80 -5.71 12.66
N LEU A 81 -4.69 -6.07 12.02
CA LEU A 81 -4.61 -7.18 11.07
C LEU A 81 -4.29 -8.53 11.74
N GLY A 82 -4.08 -8.55 13.07
CA GLY A 82 -3.63 -9.74 13.78
C GLY A 82 -2.22 -10.19 13.38
N LEU A 83 -1.41 -9.26 12.86
CA LEU A 83 -0.05 -9.49 12.43
C LEU A 83 0.93 -9.00 13.50
N THR A 84 2.05 -9.69 13.64
CA THR A 84 3.23 -9.16 14.36
C THR A 84 4.07 -8.40 13.35
N GLU A 85 4.61 -7.23 13.73
CA GLU A 85 5.54 -6.49 12.86
C GLU A 85 6.70 -7.42 12.50
N PRO A 86 7.07 -7.57 11.21
CA PRO A 86 8.25 -8.33 10.85
C PRO A 86 9.46 -7.65 11.49
N ASP A 87 10.23 -8.41 12.27
CA ASP A 87 11.42 -7.91 12.97
C ASP A 87 12.30 -7.11 12.00
N GLY A 88 12.37 -5.80 12.22
CA GLY A 88 13.15 -4.89 11.39
C GLY A 88 14.62 -5.27 11.42
N LYS A 89 15.15 -5.67 10.27
CA LYS A 89 16.59 -5.60 9.98
C LYS A 89 16.90 -4.30 9.25
#